data_AF-P10095-F1
#
_entry.id   AF-P10095-F1
#
_cell.length_a   1.000
_cell.length_b   1.000
_cell.length_c   1.000
_cell.angle_alpha   90.00
_cell.angle_beta   90.00
_cell.angle_gamma   90.00
#
_symmetry.space_group_name_H-M   'P 1'
#
loop_
_entity.id
_entity.type
_entity.pdbx_description
1 polymer ?
#
loop_
_entity_poly.entity_id
_entity_poly.type
_entity_poly.pdbx_seq_one_letter_code
_entity_poly.pdbx_strand_id
1 'polypeptide(L)' 'SAAADPLIVELPNGKVRGRDNEGYYEAEGIPRAEPPVG' A
#
# COMPACT_ATOMS: atom_id res chain seq x y z
N SER A 1 -7.08 18.15 -13.64
CA SER A 1 -6.67 16.76 -13.36
C SER A 1 -5.69 16.81 -12.22
N ALA A 2 -6.06 16.37 -11.02
CA ALA A 2 -5.08 16.16 -9.96
C ALA A 2 -4.36 14.85 -10.28
N ALA A 3 -3.03 14.86 -10.36
CA ALA A 3 -2.26 13.63 -10.50
C ALA A 3 -2.63 12.69 -9.33
N ALA A 4 -2.77 11.40 -9.61
CA ALA A 4 -3.03 10.42 -8.56
C ALA A 4 -1.94 10.50 -7.50
N ASP A 5 -2.32 10.50 -6.21
CA ASP A 5 -1.37 10.52 -5.09
C ASP A 5 -0.45 9.29 -5.22
N PRO A 6 0.85 9.45 -5.47
CA PRO A 6 1.76 8.33 -5.70
C PRO A 6 1.92 7.42 -4.47
N LEU A 7 1.52 7.89 -3.29
CA LEU A 7 1.53 7.11 -2.06
C LEU A 7 0.29 6.23 -1.91
N ILE A 8 -0.72 6.35 -2.78
CA ILE A 8 -1.92 5.51 -2.74
C ILE A 8 -1.79 4.39 -3.77
N VAL A 9 -1.78 3.15 -3.28
CA VAL A 9 -1.81 1.95 -4.11
C VAL A 9 -3.21 1.34 -4.02
N GLU A 10 -3.85 1.15 -5.16
CA GLU A 10 -5.12 0.43 -5.24
C GLU A 10 -4.85 -1.07 -5.45
N LEU A 11 -5.32 -1.89 -4.51
CA LEU A 11 -5.22 -3.35 -4.56
C LEU A 11 -6.63 -3.96 -4.63
N PRO A 12 -6.76 -5.23 -5.08
CA PRO A 12 -8.06 -5.92 -5.10
C PRO A 12 -8.74 -6.00 -3.72
N ASN A 13 -7.96 -5.98 -2.64
CA ASN A 13 -8.44 -6.05 -1.25
C ASN A 13 -8.53 -4.68 -0.55
N GLY A 14 -8.40 -3.57 -1.29
CA GLY A 14 -8.55 -2.21 -0.76
C GLY A 14 -7.39 -1.29 -1.12
N LYS A 15 -7.36 -0.10 -0.51
CA LYS A 15 -6.30 0.88 -0.73
C LYS A 15 -5.28 0.83 0.40
N VAL A 16 -4.00 0.92 0.03
CA VAL A 16 -2.89 1.01 0.98
C VAL A 16 -2.19 2.34 0.77
N ARG A 17 -1.82 3.02 1.87
CA ARG A 17 -0.96 4.20 1.84
C ARG A 17 0.47 3.78 2.13
N GLY A 18 1.35 3.98 1.16
CA GLY A 18 2.79 3.82 1.32
C GLY A 18 3.44 4.98 2.08
N ARG A 19 4.76 4.93 2.14
CA ARG A 19 5.65 5.92 2.71
C ARG A 19 6.57 6.46 1.62
N ASP A 20 6.86 7.75 1.69
CA ASP A 20 7.94 8.36 0.92
C ASP A 20 9.23 8.27 1.74
N ASN A 21 10.21 7.53 1.21
CA ASN A 21 11.51 7.30 1.85
C ASN A 21 12.64 8.03 1.09
N GLU A 22 12.36 9.20 0.50
CA GLU A 22 13.32 10.05 -0.21
C GLU A 22 14.12 9.28 -1.28
N GLY A 23 13.49 9.09 -2.45
CA GLY A 23 14.07 8.41 -3.60
C GLY A 23 13.43 7.06 -3.93
N TYR A 24 12.57 6.54 -3.06
CA TYR A 24 11.68 5.42 -3.35
C TYR A 24 10.40 5.49 -2.51
N TYR A 25 9.35 4.86 -3.02
CA TYR A 25 8.12 4.63 -2.27
C TYR A 25 8.12 3.21 -1.71
N GLU A 26 7.64 3.08 -0.49
CA GLU A 26 7.58 1.80 0.22
C GLU A 26 6.17 1.56 0.76
N ALA A 27 5.66 0.34 0.65
CA ALA A 27 4.40 -0.06 1.26
C ALA A 27 4.60 -1.39 1.98
N GLU A 28 4.75 -1.32 3.30
CA GLU A 28 5.03 -2.48 4.16
C GLU A 28 3.75 -3.09 4.76
N GLY A 29 3.84 -4.34 5.24
CA GLY A 29 2.78 -4.97 6.03
C GLY A 29 1.50 -5.33 5.26
N ILE A 30 1.53 -5.35 3.92
CA ILE A 30 0.36 -5.70 3.11
C ILE A 30 0.02 -7.19 3.29
N PRO A 31 -1.15 -7.54 3.86
CA PRO A 31 -1.53 -8.92 4.08
C PRO A 31 -1.78 -9.63 2.73
N ARG A 32 -1.20 -10.82 2.60
CA ARG A 32 -1.30 -11.70 1.43
C ARG A 32 -2.25 -12.88 1.64
N ALA A 33 -2.60 -13.14 2.90
CA ALA A 33 -3.47 -14.23 3.33
C ALA A 33 -4.15 -13.83 4.65
N GLU A 34 -5.17 -14.59 5.03
CA GLU A 34 -5.75 -14.48 6.36
C GLU A 34 -4.72 -14.86 7.45
N PRO A 35 -4.80 -14.27 8.65
CA PRO A 35 -3.92 -14.66 9.76
C PRO A 35 -4.10 -16.16 10.08
N PRO A 36 -3.00 -16.93 10.27
CA PRO A 36 -3.07 -18.36 10.54
C PRO A 36 -3.38 -18.62 12.03
N VAL A 37 -4.53 -18.15 12.50
CA VAL A 37 -4.95 -18.26 13.90
C VAL A 37 -6.08 -19.26 14.06
N GLY A 38 -5.93 -20.17 15.02
CA GLY A 38 -6.82 -21.27 15.35
C GLY A 38 -6.26 -22.10 16.48
#